data_AF-A0A923YDM3-F1
#
_entry.id   AF-A0A923YDM3-F1
#
_cell.length_a   1.000
_cell.length_b   1.000
_cell.length_c   1.000
_cell.angle_alpha   90.00
_cell.angle_beta   90.00
_cell.angle_gamma   90.00
#
_symmetry.space_group_name_H-M   'P 1'
#
loop_
_entity.id
_entity.type
_entity.pdbx_description
1 polymer ?
#
loop_
_entity_poly.entity_id
_entity_poly.type
_entity_poly.pdbx_seq_one_letter_code
_entity_poly.pdbx_strand_id
1 'polypeptide(L)'
;YSFFDGIDYSNKNLDPAVRYRFMEYHKWLFDNSWFATLVPGKKRNLVWNVRTHLGFISSYNPSTGIGPFERFIMGGSGLSGYNYVLGYDVIGLRGYQDNSIGGNGGVAFGKIVSEIRYPVMNSPAFSLFILGFFEAGNNWYKYDDFTPSQLYRSAGFGARVFMPAFGLLGIDWGMPLDDVPGYPNPNRTSRVTFTIGQQIR
;
A
#
# COMPACT_ATOMS: atom_id res chain seq x y z
N TYR A 1 33.39 1.77 2.35
CA TYR A 1 34.05 0.89 3.32
C TYR A 1 33.05 0.45 4.39
N SER A 2 32.83 -0.85 4.60
CA SER A 2 32.19 -1.36 5.82
C SER A 2 33.27 -1.80 6.80
N PHE A 3 33.07 -1.51 8.09
CA PHE A 3 34.03 -1.84 9.15
C PHE A 3 34.10 -3.35 9.44
N PHE A 4 33.10 -4.13 8.97
CA PHE A 4 32.95 -5.54 9.31
C PHE A 4 33.51 -6.52 8.28
N ASP A 5 33.62 -6.13 7.00
CA ASP A 5 34.02 -7.04 5.92
C ASP A 5 35.15 -6.51 5.02
N GLY A 6 35.61 -5.27 5.23
CA GLY A 6 36.72 -4.66 4.49
C GLY A 6 36.41 -4.37 3.01
N ILE A 7 35.14 -4.43 2.57
CA ILE A 7 34.76 -4.21 1.19
C ILE A 7 34.59 -2.71 0.90
N ASP A 8 35.17 -2.25 -0.22
CA ASP A 8 34.98 -0.89 -0.71
C ASP A 8 33.73 -0.73 -1.57
N TYR A 9 32.60 -0.53 -0.90
CA TYR A 9 31.31 -0.26 -1.53
C TYR A 9 31.23 1.01 -2.39
N SER A 10 32.25 1.88 -2.41
CA SER A 10 32.27 3.03 -3.31
C SER A 10 32.53 2.62 -4.77
N ASN A 11 33.11 1.43 -5.00
CA ASN A 11 33.36 0.89 -6.33
C ASN A 11 32.04 0.45 -7.00
N LYS A 12 31.66 1.16 -8.07
CA LYS A 12 30.43 0.90 -8.82
C LYS A 12 30.44 -0.42 -9.61
N ASN A 13 31.61 -1.02 -9.85
CA ASN A 13 31.76 -2.25 -10.62
C ASN A 13 31.77 -3.53 -9.75
N LEU A 14 31.46 -3.42 -8.46
CA LEU A 14 31.31 -4.60 -7.60
C LEU A 14 30.16 -5.47 -8.08
N ASP A 15 30.39 -6.77 -8.10
CA ASP A 15 29.34 -7.77 -8.33
C ASP A 15 28.18 -7.55 -7.34
N PRO A 16 26.93 -7.41 -7.81
CA PRO A 16 25.76 -7.30 -6.94
C PRO A 16 25.68 -8.38 -5.85
N ALA A 17 26.13 -9.61 -6.14
CA ALA A 17 26.13 -10.70 -5.18
C ALA A 17 27.06 -10.43 -3.98
N VAL A 18 28.20 -9.78 -4.23
CA VAL A 18 29.15 -9.36 -3.19
C VAL A 18 28.65 -8.10 -2.50
N ARG A 19 28.13 -7.14 -3.28
CA ARG A 19 27.65 -5.85 -2.78
C ARG A 19 26.52 -6.00 -1.77
N TYR A 20 25.60 -6.93 -2.02
CA TYR A 20 24.38 -7.10 -1.24
C TYR A 20 24.40 -8.30 -0.30
N ARG A 21 25.56 -8.97 -0.16
CA ARG A 21 25.74 -10.14 0.71
C ARG A 21 25.39 -9.87 2.17
N PHE A 22 25.84 -8.73 2.69
CA PHE A 22 25.52 -8.23 4.03
C PHE A 22 24.85 -6.86 3.91
N MET A 23 23.64 -6.86 3.37
CA MET A 23 22.91 -5.61 3.18
C MET A 23 22.44 -5.05 4.52
N GLU A 24 22.90 -3.84 4.82
CA GLU A 24 22.51 -3.08 5.99
C GLU A 24 21.55 -1.95 5.58
N TYR A 25 20.29 -2.07 5.98
CA TYR A 25 19.28 -1.05 5.73
C TYR A 25 18.29 -0.94 6.89
N HIS A 26 17.55 0.16 6.93
CA HIS A 26 16.41 0.36 7.80
C HIS A 26 15.16 0.63 6.98
N LYS A 27 14.05 0.06 7.43
CA LYS A 27 12.72 0.23 6.83
C LYS A 27 11.77 0.73 7.90
N TRP A 28 11.06 1.79 7.57
CA TRP A 28 10.11 2.43 8.45
C TRP A 28 8.75 2.42 7.80
N LEU A 29 7.75 2.09 8.60
CA LEU A 29 6.35 2.03 8.22
C LEU A 29 5.58 2.86 9.23
N PHE A 30 4.81 3.82 8.72
CA PHE A 30 3.95 4.66 9.53
C PHE A 30 2.51 4.47 9.08
N ASP A 31 1.69 4.00 10.03
CA ASP A 31 0.26 3.80 9.85
C ASP A 31 -0.50 4.70 10.82
N ASN A 32 -1.44 5.49 10.28
CA ASN A 32 -2.38 6.28 11.07
C ASN A 32 -3.81 5.98 10.63
N SER A 33 -4.72 5.85 11.60
CA SER A 33 -6.16 5.75 11.35
C SER A 33 -6.88 6.70 12.30
N TRP A 34 -7.63 7.62 11.73
CA TRP A 34 -8.40 8.62 12.45
C TRP A 34 -9.90 8.45 12.13
N PHE A 35 -10.72 8.49 13.17
CA PHE A 35 -12.16 8.28 13.07
C PHE A 35 -12.93 9.48 13.61
N ALA A 36 -13.94 9.91 12.86
CA ALA A 36 -14.90 10.90 13.30
C ALA A 36 -16.33 10.43 13.05
N THR A 37 -17.24 10.73 13.97
CA THR A 37 -18.67 10.53 13.73
C THR A 37 -19.21 11.73 12.98
N LEU A 38 -19.67 11.53 11.74
CA LEU A 38 -20.26 12.60 10.93
C LEU A 38 -21.70 12.87 11.35
N VAL A 39 -22.49 11.80 11.51
CA VAL A 39 -23.90 11.88 11.91
C VAL A 39 -24.16 10.86 13.01
N PRO A 40 -24.36 11.31 14.25
CA PRO A 40 -24.80 10.46 15.34
C PRO A 40 -26.24 10.00 15.09
N GLY A 41 -26.47 8.69 15.06
CA GLY A 41 -27.81 8.13 14.92
C GLY A 41 -28.21 7.32 16.15
N LYS A 42 -29.50 7.25 16.45
CA LYS A 42 -30.01 6.53 17.64
C LYS A 42 -29.65 5.04 17.68
N LYS A 43 -29.35 4.43 16.54
CA LYS A 43 -29.00 3.01 16.41
C LYS A 43 -27.71 2.76 15.61
N ARG A 44 -27.30 3.70 14.76
CA ARG A 44 -26.24 3.55 13.75
C ARG A 44 -25.60 4.91 13.51
N ASN A 45 -24.28 4.96 13.63
CA ASN A 45 -23.52 6.20 13.39
C ASN A 45 -22.94 6.16 11.98
N LEU A 46 -23.02 7.28 11.27
CA LEU A 46 -22.23 7.47 10.05
C LEU A 46 -20.81 7.87 10.47
N VAL A 47 -19.83 7.04 10.12
CA VAL A 47 -18.45 7.20 10.56
C VAL A 47 -17.58 7.57 9.37
N TRP A 48 -16.77 8.60 9.52
CA TRP A 48 -15.68 8.91 8.62
C TRP A 48 -14.39 8.33 9.17
N ASN A 49 -13.66 7.62 8.33
CA ASN A 49 -12.34 7.10 8.62
C ASN A 49 -11.34 7.68 7.62
N VAL A 50 -10.28 8.29 8.11
CA VAL A 50 -9.13 8.71 7.30
C VAL A 50 -7.93 7.90 7.74
N ARG A 51 -7.30 7.22 6.79
CA ARG A 51 -6.08 6.45 6.99
C ARG A 51 -4.94 7.03 6.18
N THR A 52 -3.77 7.02 6.77
CA THR A 52 -2.52 7.41 6.12
C THR A 52 -1.50 6.30 6.33
N HIS A 53 -0.89 5.86 5.24
CA HIS A 53 0.13 4.83 5.19
C HIS A 53 1.35 5.42 4.49
N LEU A 54 2.49 5.44 5.17
CA LEU A 54 3.75 5.92 4.63
C LEU A 54 4.81 4.85 4.87
N GLY A 55 5.74 4.72 3.93
CA GLY A 55 6.89 3.85 4.11
C GLY A 55 8.12 4.36 3.41
N PHE A 56 9.28 4.09 4.01
CA PHE A 56 10.58 4.45 3.46
C PHE A 56 11.67 3.44 3.84
N ILE A 57 12.58 3.18 2.91
CA ILE A 57 13.70 2.24 3.02
C ILE A 57 14.99 2.98 2.73
N SER A 58 15.93 3.01 3.66
CA SER A 58 17.23 3.63 3.43
C SER A 58 18.36 2.72 3.89
N SER A 59 19.50 2.83 3.23
CA SER A 59 20.72 2.08 3.61
C SER A 59 21.44 2.80 4.73
N TYR A 60 22.07 2.05 5.65
CA TYR A 60 22.93 2.64 6.68
C TYR A 60 24.20 3.23 6.07
N ASN A 61 24.71 2.58 5.01
CA ASN A 61 25.82 3.08 4.22
C ASN A 61 25.32 3.65 2.88
N PRO A 62 25.50 4.94 2.59
CA PRO A 62 25.09 5.51 1.30
C PRO A 62 25.83 4.89 0.11
N SER A 63 27.05 4.36 0.33
CA SER A 63 27.87 3.76 -0.72
C SER A 63 27.38 2.38 -1.15
N THR A 64 26.80 1.58 -0.24
CA THR A 64 26.20 0.28 -0.60
C THR A 64 24.95 0.47 -1.45
N GLY A 65 24.20 1.55 -1.19
CA GLY A 65 22.92 1.83 -1.83
C GLY A 65 21.81 0.90 -1.33
N ILE A 66 20.59 1.16 -1.79
CA ILE A 66 19.42 0.35 -1.43
C ILE A 66 19.33 -0.79 -2.44
N GLY A 67 19.44 -2.04 -1.96
CA GLY A 67 19.35 -3.21 -2.83
C GLY A 67 17.92 -3.57 -3.23
N PRO A 68 17.71 -4.66 -3.98
CA PRO A 68 16.42 -5.00 -4.58
C PRO A 68 15.40 -5.63 -3.61
N PHE A 69 15.77 -5.81 -2.34
CA PHE A 69 14.92 -6.50 -1.37
C PHE A 69 13.96 -5.52 -0.67
N GLU A 70 12.86 -6.07 -0.15
CA GLU A 70 11.92 -5.42 0.76
C GLU A 70 11.24 -4.17 0.20
N ARG A 71 11.34 -4.00 -1.12
CA ARG A 71 10.75 -2.91 -1.89
C ARG A 71 9.23 -2.92 -1.75
N PHE A 72 8.65 -1.72 -1.81
CA PHE A 72 7.22 -1.55 -1.83
C PHE A 72 6.69 -1.79 -3.23
N ILE A 73 5.65 -2.58 -3.39
CA ILE A 73 4.90 -2.70 -4.65
C ILE A 73 3.47 -2.24 -4.38
N MET A 74 2.84 -1.58 -5.35
CA MET A 74 1.55 -0.96 -5.14
C MET A 74 0.55 -1.28 -6.24
N GLY A 75 -0.69 -1.58 -5.87
CA GLY A 75 -1.81 -1.75 -6.80
C GLY A 75 -2.79 -2.82 -6.38
N GLY A 76 -4.04 -2.67 -6.82
CA GLY A 76 -5.10 -3.67 -6.71
C GLY A 76 -5.45 -4.06 -5.28
N SER A 77 -5.55 -5.37 -5.04
CA SER A 77 -6.04 -5.97 -3.80
C SER A 77 -5.05 -5.99 -2.65
N GLY A 78 -3.75 -5.85 -2.94
CA GLY A 78 -2.70 -6.13 -1.96
C GLY A 78 -2.56 -7.62 -1.62
N LEU A 79 -3.26 -8.53 -2.30
CA LEU A 79 -3.18 -9.98 -2.08
C LEU A 79 -2.25 -10.70 -3.07
N SER A 80 -1.80 -9.99 -4.11
CA SER A 80 -0.98 -10.51 -5.20
C SER A 80 0.32 -9.72 -5.29
N GLY A 81 1.42 -10.39 -5.63
CA GLY A 81 2.75 -9.76 -5.77
C GLY A 81 3.74 -10.07 -4.66
N TYR A 82 3.36 -10.86 -3.66
CA TYR A 82 4.29 -11.37 -2.67
C TYR A 82 5.43 -12.14 -3.35
N ASN A 83 6.66 -11.70 -3.12
CA ASN A 83 7.85 -12.40 -3.56
C ASN A 83 8.61 -12.87 -2.32
N TYR A 84 8.59 -14.18 -2.03
CA TYR A 84 9.23 -14.74 -0.84
C TYR A 84 10.77 -14.61 -0.85
N VAL A 85 11.38 -14.46 -2.02
CA VAL A 85 12.83 -14.33 -2.17
C VAL A 85 13.27 -12.89 -1.97
N LEU A 86 12.54 -11.94 -2.56
CA LEU A 86 12.86 -10.52 -2.48
C LEU A 86 12.18 -9.80 -1.31
N GLY A 87 11.18 -10.40 -0.67
CA GLY A 87 10.48 -9.84 0.49
C GLY A 87 9.62 -8.62 0.17
N TYR A 88 9.06 -8.51 -1.04
CA TYR A 88 8.27 -7.32 -1.38
C TYR A 88 7.09 -7.09 -0.44
N ASP A 89 6.89 -5.82 -0.10
CA ASP A 89 5.80 -5.36 0.74
C ASP A 89 4.70 -4.79 -0.13
N VAL A 90 3.55 -5.46 -0.11
CA VAL A 90 2.45 -5.22 -1.05
C VAL A 90 1.47 -4.23 -0.45
N ILE A 91 1.32 -3.09 -1.11
CA ILE A 91 0.42 -2.01 -0.75
C ILE A 91 -0.76 -2.03 -1.73
N GLY A 92 -1.97 -2.27 -1.25
CA GLY A 92 -3.12 -2.29 -2.15
C GLY A 92 -3.49 -0.88 -2.59
N LEU A 93 -4.03 -0.73 -3.79
CA LEU A 93 -4.64 0.52 -4.25
C LEU A 93 -5.85 0.15 -5.10
N ARG A 94 -7.03 0.25 -4.50
CA ARG A 94 -8.27 -0.28 -5.10
C ARG A 94 -8.57 0.43 -6.42
N GLY A 95 -9.18 -0.28 -7.37
CA GLY A 95 -9.47 0.25 -8.71
C GLY A 95 -8.30 0.19 -9.69
N TYR A 96 -7.06 0.03 -9.21
CA TYR A 96 -5.89 -0.26 -10.05
C TYR A 96 -5.65 -1.76 -10.20
N GLN A 97 -4.80 -2.14 -11.15
CA GLN A 97 -4.38 -3.53 -11.30
C GLN A 97 -3.31 -3.86 -10.24
N ASP A 98 -3.22 -5.12 -9.83
CA ASP A 98 -2.18 -5.54 -8.87
C ASP A 98 -0.79 -5.19 -9.43
N ASN A 99 0.04 -4.58 -8.58
CA ASN A 99 1.43 -4.20 -8.89
C ASN A 99 1.60 -3.26 -10.09
N SER A 100 0.56 -2.52 -10.50
CA SER A 100 0.67 -1.58 -11.62
C SER A 100 1.38 -0.27 -11.25
N ILE A 101 1.45 0.08 -9.96
CA ILE A 101 2.00 1.37 -9.50
C ILE A 101 3.44 1.20 -9.02
N GLY A 102 4.36 1.97 -9.62
CA GLY A 102 5.78 2.01 -9.24
C GLY A 102 6.65 0.88 -9.80
N GLY A 103 6.07 -0.06 -10.57
CA GLY A 103 6.82 -1.06 -11.33
C GLY A 103 7.71 -1.99 -10.48
N ASN A 104 9.04 -1.88 -10.66
CA ASN A 104 10.06 -2.77 -10.08
C ASN A 104 10.30 -2.64 -8.56
N GLY A 105 9.36 -2.05 -7.83
CA GLY A 105 9.45 -1.91 -6.39
C GLY A 105 10.13 -0.61 -5.93
N GLY A 106 9.41 0.19 -5.16
CA GLY A 106 9.87 1.49 -4.67
C GLY A 106 10.59 1.42 -3.34
N VAL A 107 11.40 2.46 -3.08
CA VAL A 107 12.08 2.69 -1.79
C VAL A 107 11.22 3.50 -0.83
N ALA A 108 10.24 4.23 -1.36
CA ALA A 108 9.30 5.00 -0.57
C ALA A 108 7.91 4.90 -1.17
N PHE A 109 6.89 4.90 -0.32
CA PHE A 109 5.50 4.97 -0.76
C PHE A 109 4.70 5.89 0.16
N GLY A 110 3.60 6.40 -0.38
CA GLY A 110 2.63 7.16 0.38
C GLY A 110 1.24 6.83 -0.12
N LYS A 111 0.33 6.60 0.81
CA LYS A 111 -1.07 6.31 0.52
C LYS A 111 -1.97 6.92 1.58
N ILE A 112 -3.05 7.54 1.11
CA ILE A 112 -4.10 8.12 1.94
C ILE A 112 -5.42 7.50 1.50
N VAL A 113 -6.24 7.11 2.48
CA VAL A 113 -7.54 6.48 2.27
C VAL A 113 -8.57 7.22 3.09
N SER A 114 -9.59 7.74 2.43
CA SER A 114 -10.76 8.35 3.06
C SER A 114 -11.97 7.46 2.84
N GLU A 115 -12.65 7.08 3.91
CA GLU A 115 -13.81 6.19 3.87
C GLU A 115 -14.96 6.74 4.70
N ILE A 116 -16.13 6.83 4.08
CA ILE A 116 -17.39 7.05 4.80
C ILE A 116 -18.04 5.69 4.97
N ARG A 117 -18.28 5.28 6.22
CA ARG A 117 -18.75 3.95 6.61
C ARG A 117 -20.12 4.05 7.28
N TYR A 118 -21.03 3.20 6.85
CA TYR A 118 -22.35 3.07 7.44
C TYR A 118 -22.62 1.63 7.89
N PRO A 119 -22.82 1.38 9.20
CA PRO A 119 -23.10 0.05 9.70
C PRO A 119 -24.52 -0.40 9.30
N VAL A 120 -24.60 -1.55 8.62
CA VAL A 120 -25.86 -2.15 8.15
C VAL A 120 -26.36 -3.22 9.12
N MET A 121 -25.46 -3.97 9.74
CA MET A 121 -25.78 -4.96 10.76
C MET A 121 -24.68 -4.96 11.81
N ASN A 122 -25.05 -5.06 13.08
CA ASN A 122 -24.08 -5.26 14.15
C ASN A 122 -24.63 -6.30 15.11
N SER A 123 -24.15 -7.53 14.99
CA SER A 123 -24.55 -8.66 15.81
C SER A 123 -23.30 -9.31 16.43
N PRO A 124 -23.44 -10.09 17.52
CA PRO A 124 -22.30 -10.81 18.10
C PRO A 124 -21.65 -11.81 17.12
N ALA A 125 -22.42 -12.34 16.16
CA ALA A 125 -21.93 -13.31 15.18
C ALA A 125 -21.19 -12.65 14.01
N PHE A 126 -21.66 -11.48 13.55
CA PHE A 126 -21.00 -10.70 12.50
C PHE A 126 -21.41 -9.22 12.54
N SER A 127 -20.50 -8.38 12.05
CA SER A 127 -20.74 -6.95 11.81
C SER A 127 -20.61 -6.67 10.31
N LEU A 128 -21.63 -6.05 9.70
CA LEU A 128 -21.66 -5.68 8.29
C LEU A 128 -21.76 -4.16 8.18
N PHE A 129 -20.88 -3.56 7.40
CA PHE A 129 -20.97 -2.16 7.00
C PHE A 129 -20.73 -2.00 5.51
N ILE A 130 -21.37 -0.98 4.96
CA ILE A 130 -21.09 -0.49 3.61
C ILE A 130 -20.22 0.76 3.72
N LEU A 131 -19.46 1.04 2.67
CA LEU A 131 -18.58 2.18 2.63
C LEU A 131 -18.49 2.79 1.25
N GLY A 132 -18.36 4.11 1.19
CA GLY A 132 -17.80 4.82 0.05
C GLY A 132 -16.35 5.17 0.35
N PHE A 133 -15.47 5.05 -0.63
CA PHE A 133 -14.04 5.31 -0.44
C PHE A 133 -13.46 6.20 -1.52
N PHE A 134 -12.42 6.91 -1.13
CA PHE A 134 -11.48 7.62 -1.99
C PHE A 134 -10.06 7.27 -1.53
N GLU A 135 -9.23 6.80 -2.44
CA GLU A 135 -7.82 6.49 -2.17
C GLU A 135 -6.93 7.32 -3.09
N ALA A 136 -5.77 7.68 -2.57
CA ALA A 136 -4.70 8.29 -3.33
C ALA A 136 -3.39 7.66 -2.88
N GLY A 137 -2.59 7.14 -3.82
CA GLY A 137 -1.33 6.52 -3.46
C GLY A 137 -0.33 6.55 -4.60
N ASN A 138 0.95 6.55 -4.24
CA ASN A 138 2.04 6.33 -5.18
C ASN A 138 3.24 5.68 -4.49
N ASN A 139 4.14 5.17 -5.32
CA ASN A 139 5.31 4.43 -4.95
C ASN A 139 6.48 4.88 -5.83
N TRP A 140 7.61 5.23 -5.21
CA TRP A 140 8.74 5.87 -5.87
C TRP A 140 9.99 4.99 -5.82
N TYR A 141 10.63 4.82 -6.98
CA TYR A 141 11.82 3.98 -7.12
C TYR A 141 13.06 4.59 -6.46
N LYS A 142 13.18 5.93 -6.49
CA LYS A 142 14.24 6.70 -5.83
C LYS A 142 13.63 7.81 -4.99
N TYR A 143 14.39 8.29 -4.02
CA TYR A 143 14.01 9.45 -3.21
C TYR A 143 13.93 10.75 -4.01
N ASP A 144 14.76 10.89 -5.04
CA ASP A 144 14.75 12.09 -5.90
C ASP A 144 13.46 12.19 -6.74
N ASP A 145 12.77 11.08 -6.97
CA ASP A 145 11.51 11.03 -7.70
C ASP A 145 10.30 11.35 -6.79
N PHE A 146 10.53 11.44 -5.47
CA PHE A 146 9.48 11.61 -4.47
C PHE A 146 8.74 12.93 -4.67
N THR A 147 7.50 12.83 -5.14
CA THR A 147 6.65 13.99 -5.42
C THR A 147 5.29 13.81 -4.73
N PRO A 148 5.04 14.47 -3.59
CA PRO A 148 3.81 14.30 -2.79
C PRO A 148 2.51 14.62 -3.53
N SER A 149 2.57 15.46 -4.57
CA SER A 149 1.41 15.87 -5.36
C SER A 149 1.03 14.89 -6.47
N GLN A 150 1.95 13.97 -6.85
CA GLN A 150 1.71 12.99 -7.90
C GLN A 150 1.23 11.68 -7.28
N LEU A 151 -0.07 11.63 -6.97
CA LEU A 151 -0.72 10.43 -6.44
C LEU A 151 -1.72 9.90 -7.46
N TYR A 152 -1.75 8.58 -7.62
CA TYR A 152 -2.78 7.90 -8.39
C TYR A 152 -4.02 7.74 -7.53
N ARG A 153 -5.16 8.24 -8.01
CA ARG A 153 -6.38 8.33 -7.23
C ARG A 153 -7.42 7.35 -7.72
N SER A 154 -8.17 6.80 -6.80
CA SER A 154 -9.33 5.96 -7.09
C SER A 154 -10.48 6.27 -6.16
N ALA A 155 -11.68 5.98 -6.62
CA ALA A 155 -12.89 6.12 -5.83
C ALA A 155 -13.81 4.93 -6.06
N GLY A 156 -14.64 4.61 -5.09
CA GLY A 156 -15.52 3.48 -5.22
C GLY A 156 -16.41 3.24 -4.02
N PHE A 157 -17.06 2.09 -4.06
CA PHE A 157 -17.95 1.61 -3.01
C PHE A 157 -17.58 0.19 -2.62
N GLY A 158 -17.82 -0.15 -1.37
CA GLY A 158 -17.52 -1.47 -0.87
C GLY A 158 -18.44 -1.90 0.24
N ALA A 159 -18.37 -3.19 0.54
CA ALA A 159 -18.97 -3.79 1.72
C ALA A 159 -17.88 -4.50 2.52
N ARG A 160 -18.08 -4.54 3.84
CA ARG A 160 -17.20 -5.23 4.77
C ARG A 160 -18.01 -6.04 5.74
N VAL A 161 -17.63 -7.29 5.90
CA VAL A 161 -18.17 -8.20 6.91
C VAL A 161 -17.04 -8.58 7.83
N PHE A 162 -17.18 -8.27 9.10
CA PHE A 162 -16.30 -8.75 10.15
C PHE A 162 -16.97 -9.94 10.85
N MET A 163 -16.29 -11.09 10.84
CA MET A 163 -16.69 -12.27 11.58
C MET A 163 -15.60 -12.60 12.61
N PRO A 164 -15.93 -12.78 13.90
CA PRO A 164 -14.93 -13.06 14.93
C PRO A 164 -14.01 -14.24 14.62
N ALA A 165 -14.52 -15.26 13.92
CA ALA A 165 -13.75 -16.47 13.57
C ALA A 165 -12.88 -16.32 12.30
N PHE A 166 -13.24 -15.44 11.36
CA PHE A 166 -12.61 -15.36 10.02
C PHE A 166 -11.93 -14.01 9.74
N GLY A 167 -12.10 -13.03 10.63
CA GLY A 167 -11.59 -11.68 10.45
C GLY A 167 -12.44 -10.82 9.53
N LEU A 168 -11.80 -9.81 8.93
CA LEU A 168 -12.45 -8.86 8.03
C LEU A 168 -12.45 -9.42 6.60
N LEU A 169 -13.64 -9.59 6.03
CA LEU A 169 -13.84 -9.86 4.61
C LEU A 169 -14.38 -8.61 3.93
N GLY A 170 -13.93 -8.36 2.71
CA GLY A 170 -14.33 -7.18 1.94
C GLY A 170 -14.49 -7.44 0.46
N ILE A 171 -15.42 -6.70 -0.12
CA ILE A 171 -15.59 -6.56 -1.56
C ILE A 171 -15.64 -5.08 -1.85
N ASP A 172 -14.83 -4.62 -2.79
CA ASP A 172 -14.80 -3.24 -3.26
C ASP A 172 -14.97 -3.20 -4.76
N TRP A 173 -15.79 -2.28 -5.22
CA TRP A 173 -15.85 -1.85 -6.61
C TRP A 173 -15.19 -0.49 -6.70
N GLY A 174 -14.01 -0.43 -7.33
CA GLY A 174 -13.19 0.77 -7.44
C GLY A 174 -12.96 1.19 -8.89
N MET A 175 -13.01 2.49 -9.14
CA MET A 175 -12.70 3.10 -10.43
C MET A 175 -11.41 3.93 -10.31
N PRO A 176 -10.40 3.69 -11.16
CA PRO A 176 -9.21 4.53 -11.20
C PRO A 176 -9.55 5.88 -11.86
N LEU A 177 -9.03 6.97 -11.30
CA LEU A 177 -9.24 8.33 -11.79
C LEU A 177 -8.08 8.81 -12.67
N ASP A 178 -6.90 8.25 -12.45
CA ASP A 178 -5.66 8.58 -13.15
C ASP A 178 -5.14 7.37 -13.93
N ASP A 179 -4.59 7.62 -15.12
CA ASP A 179 -3.93 6.60 -15.93
C ASP A 179 -2.50 6.36 -15.45
N VAL A 180 -2.09 5.09 -15.49
CA VAL A 180 -0.75 4.68 -15.06
C VAL A 180 0.13 4.46 -16.30
N PRO A 181 1.30 5.12 -16.40
CA PRO A 181 2.25 4.87 -17.48
C PRO A 181 2.61 3.38 -17.57
N GLY A 182 2.53 2.80 -18.76
CA GLY A 182 2.79 1.37 -19.00
C GLY A 182 1.63 0.43 -18.66
N TYR A 183 0.60 0.92 -17.96
CA TYR A 183 -0.65 0.20 -17.68
C TYR A 183 -1.87 1.08 -18.07
N PRO A 184 -2.01 1.45 -19.36
CA PRO A 184 -3.07 2.34 -19.79
C PRO A 184 -4.44 1.69 -19.53
N ASN A 185 -5.33 2.41 -18.85
CA ASN A 185 -6.73 2.04 -18.68
C ASN A 185 -7.60 3.10 -19.36
N PRO A 186 -7.57 3.19 -20.71
CA PRO A 186 -8.17 4.30 -21.46
C PRO A 186 -9.69 4.42 -21.25
N ASN A 187 -10.35 3.34 -20.83
CA ASN A 187 -11.78 3.31 -20.55
C ASN A 187 -12.11 3.50 -19.06
N ARG A 188 -11.10 3.74 -18.21
CA ARG A 188 -11.22 3.81 -16.74
C ARG A 188 -12.08 2.68 -16.17
N THR A 189 -11.88 1.47 -16.71
CA THR A 189 -12.70 0.32 -16.35
C THR A 189 -12.59 0.06 -14.85
N SER A 190 -13.73 0.08 -14.18
CA SER A 190 -13.83 -0.24 -12.76
C SER A 190 -13.43 -1.69 -12.49
N ARG A 191 -12.83 -1.94 -11.33
CA ARG A 191 -12.38 -3.27 -10.90
C ARG A 191 -13.03 -3.67 -9.60
N VAL A 192 -13.34 -4.96 -9.49
CA VAL A 192 -13.77 -5.57 -8.23
C VAL A 192 -12.53 -6.13 -7.53
N THR A 193 -12.43 -5.86 -6.24
CA THR A 193 -11.30 -6.23 -5.41
C THR A 193 -11.82 -6.91 -4.15
N PHE A 194 -11.15 -8.00 -3.74
CA PHE A 194 -11.48 -8.73 -2.53
C PHE A 194 -10.43 -8.46 -1.45
N THR A 195 -10.86 -8.41 -0.20
CA THR A 195 -9.99 -8.29 0.97
C THR A 195 -10.28 -9.43 1.93
N ILE A 196 -9.23 -10.05 2.46
CA ILE A 196 -9.34 -11.17 3.42
C ILE A 196 -8.35 -10.94 4.55
N GLY A 197 -8.85 -10.87 5.79
CA GLY A 197 -8.07 -10.85 7.02
C GLY A 197 -7.38 -9.51 7.26
N GLN A 198 -6.39 -9.17 6.43
CA GLN A 198 -5.56 -7.98 6.60
C GLN A 198 -6.27 -6.74 6.05
N GLN A 199 -6.30 -5.69 6.85
CA GLN A 199 -6.77 -4.39 6.37
C GLN A 199 -5.69 -3.88 5.40
N ILE A 200 -6.04 -3.76 4.12
CA ILE A 200 -5.13 -3.34 3.05
C ILE A 200 -4.37 -2.08 3.51
N ARG A 201 -3.04 -2.22 3.63
CA ARG A 201 -2.12 -1.08 3.71
C ARG A 201 -2.13 -0.37 2.38
#